data_AF-A0A6A9SRA9-F1
#
_entry.id   AF-A0A6A9SRA9-F1
#
_cell.length_a   1.000
_cell.length_b   1.000
_cell.length_c   1.000
_cell.angle_alpha   90.00
_cell.angle_beta   90.00
_cell.angle_gamma   90.00
#
_symmetry.space_group_name_H-M   'P 1'
#
loop_
_entity.id
_entity.type
_entity.pdbx_description
1 polymer ?
#
loop_
_entity_poly.entity_id
_entity_poly.type
_entity_poly.pdbx_seq_one_letter_code
_entity_poly.pdbx_strand_id
1 'polypeptide(L)'
;MVDVSYYCPRCGAVAELERDAYLEDKCVTAEPLEGWTYEDAYEDFEDGEGVVIVCGAEETDGEGCGEPYYLSFVKFENGEEIDPRVPADEVRFDFLR
;
A
#
# COMPACT_ATOMS: atom_id res chain seq x y z
N MET A 1 -16.31 -7.47 5.46
CA MET A 1 -15.86 -7.55 4.06
C MET A 1 -16.49 -6.45 3.20
N VAL A 2 -15.62 -5.64 2.59
CA VAL A 2 -15.91 -4.56 1.64
C VAL A 2 -14.90 -4.63 0.50
N ASP A 3 -15.34 -4.37 -0.72
CA ASP A 3 -14.47 -4.29 -1.89
C ASP A 3 -13.92 -2.88 -2.03
N VAL A 4 -12.59 -2.76 -2.13
CA VAL A 4 -11.91 -1.47 -2.29
C VAL A 4 -10.91 -1.54 -3.42
N SER A 5 -10.92 -0.49 -4.26
CA SER A 5 -10.05 -0.39 -5.42
C SER A 5 -8.80 0.44 -5.13
N TYR A 6 -7.63 -0.06 -5.53
CA TYR A 6 -6.34 0.60 -5.38
C TYR A 6 -5.66 0.81 -6.73
N TYR A 7 -5.01 1.95 -6.89
CA TYR A 7 -4.30 2.29 -8.10
C TYR A 7 -2.83 1.93 -7.98
N CYS A 8 -2.29 1.24 -8.98
CA CYS A 8 -0.87 1.06 -9.12
C CYS A 8 -0.19 2.44 -9.29
N PRO A 9 0.76 2.82 -8.41
CA PRO A 9 1.41 4.13 -8.47
C PRO A 9 2.33 4.30 -9.68
N ARG A 10 2.62 3.21 -10.42
CA ARG A 10 3.47 3.23 -11.61
C ARG A 10 2.69 3.48 -12.90
N CYS A 11 1.60 2.74 -13.11
CA CYS A 11 0.88 2.72 -14.40
C CYS A 11 -0.60 3.12 -14.30
N GLY A 12 -1.14 3.25 -13.08
CA GLY A 12 -2.54 3.59 -12.84
C GLY A 12 -3.54 2.46 -13.07
N ALA A 13 -3.08 1.22 -13.32
CA ALA A 13 -3.95 0.04 -13.32
C ALA A 13 -4.64 -0.11 -11.95
N VAL A 14 -5.84 -0.68 -11.97
CA VAL A 14 -6.69 -0.79 -10.78
C VAL A 14 -6.71 -2.24 -10.31
N ALA A 15 -6.44 -2.45 -9.03
CA ALA A 15 -6.71 -3.72 -8.37
C ALA A 15 -7.88 -3.58 -7.41
N GLU A 16 -8.67 -4.65 -7.25
CA GLU A 16 -9.78 -4.74 -6.30
C GLU A 16 -9.46 -5.79 -5.23
N LEU A 17 -9.59 -5.41 -3.96
CA LEU A 17 -9.42 -6.32 -2.82
C LEU A 17 -10.68 -6.35 -1.97
N GLU A 18 -11.12 -7.55 -1.62
CA GLU A 18 -12.11 -7.78 -0.56
C GLU A 18 -11.40 -7.82 0.79
N ARG A 19 -11.81 -6.96 1.74
CA ARG A 19 -11.15 -6.85 3.05
C ARG A 19 -12.12 -6.50 4.17
N ASP A 20 -11.73 -6.67 5.43
CA ASP A 20 -12.57 -6.19 6.51
C ASP A 20 -12.72 -4.67 6.59
N ALA A 21 -13.91 -4.24 6.99
CA ALA A 21 -14.33 -2.84 6.96
C ALA A 21 -13.68 -1.98 8.07
N TYR A 22 -13.01 -2.61 9.05
CA TYR A 22 -12.30 -1.89 10.11
C TYR A 22 -10.87 -1.49 9.71
N LEU A 23 -10.33 -2.07 8.64
CA LEU A 23 -8.99 -1.73 8.16
C LEU A 23 -9.00 -0.33 7.57
N GLU A 24 -8.15 0.54 8.08
CA GLU A 24 -7.99 1.91 7.60
C GLU A 24 -6.72 2.02 6.75
N ASP A 25 -6.84 2.67 5.59
CA ASP A 25 -5.71 2.83 4.67
C ASP A 25 -4.81 3.98 5.12
N LYS A 26 -3.50 3.72 5.18
CA LYS A 26 -2.50 4.76 5.39
C LYS A 26 -2.06 5.36 4.06
N CYS A 27 -1.63 4.52 3.12
CA CYS A 27 -1.18 4.94 1.79
C CYS A 27 -0.99 3.75 0.84
N VAL A 28 -0.82 4.08 -0.45
CA VAL A 28 -0.35 3.15 -1.49
C VAL A 28 0.99 3.66 -2.02
N THR A 29 2.02 2.81 -2.04
CA THR A 29 3.39 3.18 -2.43
C THR A 29 4.00 2.18 -3.40
N ALA A 30 4.97 2.62 -4.20
CA ALA A 30 5.72 1.74 -5.11
C ALA A 30 6.79 0.92 -4.37
N GLU A 31 7.24 1.38 -3.21
CA GLU A 31 8.24 0.73 -2.36
C GLU A 31 7.66 0.52 -0.96
N PRO A 32 8.08 -0.53 -0.23
CA PRO A 32 7.55 -0.82 1.10
C PRO A 32 7.97 0.24 2.11
N LEU A 33 7.10 0.53 3.07
CA LEU A 33 7.41 1.44 4.16
C LEU A 33 8.33 0.78 5.19
N GLU A 34 9.30 1.55 5.70
CA GLU A 34 10.18 1.07 6.77
C GLU A 34 9.38 0.78 8.05
N GLY A 35 9.46 -0.46 8.55
CA GLY A 35 8.78 -0.88 9.77
C GLY A 35 7.35 -1.42 9.58
N TRP A 36 6.94 -1.62 8.32
CA TRP A 36 5.72 -2.33 7.94
C TRP A 36 6.04 -3.72 7.40
N THR A 37 5.17 -4.67 7.73
CA THR A 37 5.14 -6.04 7.22
C THR A 37 3.97 -6.18 6.26
N TYR A 38 4.18 -6.86 5.15
CA TYR A 38 3.21 -6.99 4.08
C TYR A 38 2.91 -8.46 3.84
N GLU A 39 1.62 -8.77 3.80
CA GLU A 39 1.11 -10.07 3.39
C GLU A 39 0.71 -10.03 1.91
N ASP A 40 0.72 -11.18 1.24
CA ASP A 40 0.30 -11.27 -0.15
C ASP A 40 -1.22 -11.08 -0.31
N ALA A 41 -1.64 -10.40 -1.38
CA ALA A 41 -3.04 -10.10 -1.64
C ALA A 41 -3.96 -11.31 -1.87
N TYR A 42 -3.37 -12.49 -2.13
CA TYR A 42 -4.07 -13.78 -2.28
C TYR A 42 -4.08 -14.61 -0.98
N GLU A 43 -3.45 -14.13 0.09
CA GLU A 43 -3.43 -14.76 1.41
C GLU A 43 -4.30 -13.98 2.41
N ASP A 44 -4.40 -14.49 3.63
CA ASP A 44 -5.09 -13.81 4.72
C ASP A 44 -4.19 -12.67 5.24
N PHE A 45 -4.56 -11.43 4.90
CA PHE A 45 -3.78 -10.23 5.23
C PHE A 45 -4.41 -9.36 6.32
N GLU A 46 -5.52 -9.80 6.93
CA GLU A 46 -6.32 -8.98 7.85
C GLU A 46 -5.62 -8.74 9.21
N ASP A 47 -4.70 -9.63 9.58
CA ASP A 47 -3.78 -9.48 10.72
C ASP A 47 -2.47 -8.74 10.34
N GLY A 48 -2.26 -8.45 9.05
CA GLY A 48 -1.08 -7.82 8.51
C GLY A 48 -1.05 -6.30 8.68
N GLU A 49 0.14 -5.70 8.52
CA GLU A 49 0.31 -4.24 8.57
C GLU A 49 0.08 -3.59 7.20
N GLY A 50 -0.01 -4.40 6.15
CA GLY A 50 -0.27 -4.00 4.78
C GLY A 50 -0.35 -5.20 3.84
N VAL A 51 -0.60 -4.91 2.57
CA VAL A 51 -0.72 -5.89 1.50
C VAL A 51 0.27 -5.57 0.39
N VAL A 52 0.99 -6.58 -0.10
CA VAL A 52 1.74 -6.50 -1.35
C VAL A 52 0.84 -6.96 -2.50
N ILE A 53 0.73 -6.12 -3.52
CA ILE A 53 -0.11 -6.35 -4.71
C ILE A 53 0.81 -6.37 -5.92
N VAL A 54 0.71 -7.40 -6.75
CA VAL A 54 1.46 -7.48 -8.01
C VAL A 54 0.61 -6.91 -9.13
N CYS A 55 1.04 -5.79 -9.73
CA CYS A 55 0.26 -5.12 -10.76
C CYS A 55 0.14 -5.99 -12.03
N GLY A 56 -1.07 -6.40 -12.39
CA GLY A 56 -1.36 -7.31 -13.50
C GLY A 56 -1.53 -8.77 -13.07
N ALA A 57 -1.52 -9.04 -11.76
CA ALA A 57 -1.95 -10.32 -11.20
C ALA A 57 -3.48 -10.42 -11.13
N GLU A 58 -3.99 -11.43 -10.42
CA GLU A 58 -5.40 -11.79 -10.38
C GLU A 58 -6.30 -10.68 -9.83
N GLU A 59 -5.79 -9.86 -8.93
CA GLU A 59 -6.51 -8.73 -8.33
C GLU A 59 -6.64 -7.53 -9.28
N THR A 60 -5.81 -7.47 -10.33
CA THR A 60 -5.74 -6.32 -11.24
C THR A 60 -6.69 -6.47 -12.44
N ASP A 61 -7.48 -5.44 -12.71
CA ASP A 61 -8.25 -5.35 -13.95
C ASP A 61 -7.32 -4.95 -15.12
N GLY A 62 -6.94 -5.93 -15.94
CA GLY A 62 -6.14 -5.75 -17.16
C GLY A 62 -4.68 -6.23 -17.07
N GLU A 63 -3.83 -5.78 -18.00
CA GLU A 63 -2.47 -6.32 -18.18
C GLU A 63 -1.46 -5.85 -17.10
N GLY A 64 -1.73 -4.75 -16.40
CA GLY A 64 -0.81 -4.18 -15.39
C GLY A 64 0.60 -3.88 -15.91
N CYS A 65 1.55 -3.60 -15.00
CA CYS A 65 2.95 -3.38 -15.36
C CYS A 65 3.92 -4.45 -14.83
N GLY A 66 3.43 -5.46 -14.11
CA GLY A 66 4.21 -6.57 -13.55
C GLY A 66 5.01 -6.25 -12.29
N GLU A 67 5.00 -4.99 -11.84
CA GLU A 67 5.76 -4.55 -10.67
C GLU A 67 4.89 -4.64 -9.41
N PRO A 68 5.46 -5.03 -8.26
CA PRO A 68 4.76 -4.98 -6.99
C PRO A 68 4.55 -3.54 -6.53
N TYR A 69 3.49 -3.34 -5.77
CA TYR A 69 3.23 -2.12 -5.01
C TYR A 69 2.53 -2.47 -3.70
N TYR A 70 2.52 -1.52 -2.78
CA TYR A 70 2.27 -1.79 -1.37
C TYR A 70 1.11 -0.93 -0.88
N LEU A 71 0.05 -1.58 -0.44
CA LEU A 71 -1.00 -0.97 0.36
C LEU A 71 -0.59 -1.07 1.82
N SER A 72 -0.53 0.05 2.53
CA SER A 72 -0.19 0.06 3.96
C SER A 72 -1.41 0.45 4.77
N PHE A 73 -1.69 -0.30 5.84
CA PHE A 73 -2.74 0.04 6.78
C PHE A 73 -2.22 0.98 7.88
N VAL A 74 -3.14 1.67 8.53
CA VAL A 74 -2.85 2.48 9.72
C VAL A 74 -2.38 1.56 10.84
N LYS A 75 -1.23 1.87 11.43
CA LYS A 75 -0.63 1.12 12.55
C LYS A 75 -0.69 1.95 13.82
N PHE A 76 -0.98 1.28 14.94
CA PHE A 76 -1.01 1.89 16.27
C PHE A 76 0.01 1.27 17.20
N GLU A 77 0.75 2.10 17.93
CA GLU A 77 1.63 1.68 19.02
C GLU A 77 1.26 2.45 20.29
N ASN A 78 1.02 1.74 21.40
CA ASN A 78 0.58 2.34 22.67
C ASN A 78 -0.70 3.20 22.57
N GLY A 79 -1.56 2.94 21.59
CA GLY A 79 -2.79 3.69 21.34
C GLY A 79 -2.59 4.97 20.52
N GLU A 80 -1.37 5.20 20.00
CA GLU A 80 -1.05 6.31 19.11
C GLU A 80 -0.80 5.78 17.70
N GLU A 81 -1.39 6.43 16.70
CA GLU A 81 -1.10 6.15 15.29
C GLU A 81 0.37 6.48 15.01
N ILE A 82 1.06 5.58 14.31
CA ILE A 82 2.44 5.80 13.90
C ILE A 82 2.52 6.21 12.44
N ASP A 83 3.41 7.17 12.18
CA ASP A 83 3.81 7.51 10.82
C ASP A 83 5.01 6.67 10.39
N PRO A 84 5.06 6.25 9.12
CA PRO A 84 6.24 5.60 8.59
C PRO A 84 7.43 6.55 8.66
N ARG A 85 8.60 5.99 8.97
CA ARG A 85 9.84 6.74 8.90
C ARG A 85 10.14 7.03 7.44
N VAL A 86 10.14 8.30 7.09
CA VAL A 86 10.67 8.75 5.80
C VAL A 86 12.14 9.07 6.04
N PRO A 87 13.10 8.45 5.35
CA PRO A 87 14.50 8.85 5.48
C PRO A 87 14.62 10.32 5.09
N ALA A 88 15.22 11.13 5.97
CA ALA A 88 15.34 12.58 5.80
C ALA A 88 16.32 12.99 4.67
N ASP A 89 17.00 12.03 4.07
CA ASP A 89 17.95 12.27 2.99
C ASP A 89 17.20 12.52 1.66
N GLU A 90 17.31 13.77 1.18
CA GLU A 90 17.07 14.24 -0.19
C GLU A 90 15.71 14.83 -0.59
N VAL A 91 15.01 15.53 0.30
CA VAL A 91 13.97 16.48 -0.17
C VAL A 91 14.59 17.83 -0.50
N ARG A 92 15.20 17.96 -1.69
CA ARG A 92 15.59 19.26 -2.25
C ARG A 92 14.39 19.96 -2.87
N PHE A 93 13.72 20.79 -2.09
CA PHE A 93 12.69 21.69 -2.57
C PHE A 93 13.31 22.92 -3.26
N ASP A 94 13.67 22.81 -4.54
CA ASP A 94 14.10 23.96 -5.36
C ASP A 94 12.85 24.69 -5.93
N PHE A 95 12.11 25.39 -5.07
CA PHE A 95 10.92 26.18 -5.45
C PHE A 95 11.26 27.64 -5.82
N LEU A 96 12.51 27.95 -6.15
CA LEU A 96 12.90 29.30 -6.59
C LEU A 96 13.03 29.34 -8.11
N ARG A 97 11.91 29.55 -8.81
CA ARG A 97 11.92 30.08 -10.17
C ARG A 97 10.85 31.13 -10.42
#